data_AF-A0A966SV41-F1
#
_entry.id   AF-A0A966SV41-F1
#
_cell.length_a   1.000
_cell.length_b   1.000
_cell.length_c   1.000
_cell.angle_alpha   90.00
_cell.angle_beta   90.00
_cell.angle_gamma   90.00
#
_symmetry.space_group_name_H-M   'P 1'
#
loop_
_entity.id
_entity.type
_entity.pdbx_description
1 polymer ?
#
loop_
_entity_poly.entity_id
_entity_poly.type
_entity_poly.pdbx_seq_one_letter_code
_entity_poly.pdbx_strand_id
1 'polypeptide(L)'
;MEAVSSEKPSGSFAGNVTRDAGNPWHLTTAPGTSAYTIHLGEHAGRKILVCTVGKTVLHYDARCVDDLQEILVARGVWVDLGGADEQLTPAEGCVGAWARDPSNPIGG
;
A
#
# COMPACT_ATOMS: atom_id res chain seq x y z
N MET A 1 -28.91 -2.07 -19.84
CA MET A 1 -27.64 -1.37 -20.03
C MET A 1 -26.71 -1.92 -18.98
N GLU A 2 -26.08 -3.05 -19.29
CA GLU A 2 -25.23 -3.77 -18.34
C GLU A 2 -23.96 -2.93 -18.14
N ALA A 3 -23.68 -2.60 -16.88
CA ALA A 3 -22.40 -2.02 -16.52
C ALA A 3 -21.33 -3.07 -16.82
N VAL A 4 -20.58 -2.86 -17.89
CA VAL A 4 -19.31 -3.55 -18.10
C VAL A 4 -18.43 -3.16 -16.92
N SER A 5 -18.36 -4.05 -15.93
CA SER A 5 -17.35 -3.99 -14.90
C SER A 5 -16.03 -4.22 -15.63
N SER A 6 -15.32 -3.13 -15.93
CA SER A 6 -13.97 -3.22 -16.45
C SER A 6 -13.10 -3.73 -15.29
N GLU A 7 -12.97 -5.05 -15.16
CA GLU A 7 -11.84 -5.61 -14.44
C GLU A 7 -10.60 -5.01 -15.10
N LYS A 8 -9.98 -4.03 -14.43
CA LYS A 8 -8.65 -3.58 -14.81
C LYS A 8 -7.80 -4.85 -14.89
N PRO A 9 -7.08 -5.09 -16.00
CA PRO A 9 -6.08 -6.15 -15.99
C PRO A 9 -5.18 -5.92 -14.78
N SER A 10 -4.88 -6.97 -14.03
CA SER A 10 -4.02 -6.90 -12.85
C SER A 10 -2.64 -6.34 -13.27
N GLY A 11 -2.50 -5.03 -13.19
CA GLY A 11 -1.29 -4.25 -13.48
C GLY A 11 -0.25 -4.40 -12.38
N SER A 12 -0.01 -5.64 -11.98
CA SER A 12 1.26 -6.24 -11.61
C SER A 12 2.27 -5.44 -10.75
N PHE A 13 2.18 -5.65 -9.44
CA PHE A 13 3.33 -5.79 -8.53
C PHE A 13 4.40 -6.78 -9.05
N ALA A 14 4.01 -7.62 -10.01
CA ALA A 14 4.87 -8.57 -10.69
C ALA A 14 5.69 -7.89 -11.80
N GLY A 15 6.88 -7.46 -11.40
CA GLY A 15 8.05 -7.63 -12.23
C GLY A 15 9.11 -8.41 -11.47
N ASN A 16 9.53 -7.91 -10.29
CA ASN A 16 10.77 -8.36 -9.66
C ASN A 16 10.78 -8.41 -8.13
N VAL A 17 9.64 -8.26 -7.44
CA VAL A 17 9.63 -8.39 -5.98
C VAL A 17 9.64 -9.87 -5.56
N THR A 18 10.76 -10.31 -5.00
CA THR A 18 11.01 -11.71 -4.59
C THR A 18 11.29 -11.87 -3.10
N ARG A 19 10.90 -10.88 -2.28
CA ARG A 19 11.20 -10.83 -0.84
C ARG A 19 10.12 -11.60 -0.08
N ASP A 20 10.40 -12.87 0.19
CA ASP A 20 9.54 -13.74 1.01
C ASP A 20 9.92 -13.69 2.50
N ALA A 21 9.28 -14.53 3.32
CA ALA A 21 9.55 -14.60 4.75
C ALA A 21 11.00 -15.01 5.11
N GLY A 22 11.69 -15.73 4.21
CA GLY A 22 13.10 -16.10 4.37
C GLY A 22 14.08 -14.99 3.98
N ASN A 23 13.62 -14.01 3.21
CA ASN A 23 14.40 -12.84 2.80
C ASN A 23 13.55 -11.55 2.87
N PRO A 24 13.12 -11.13 4.07
CA PRO A 24 12.31 -9.93 4.21
C PRO A 24 13.13 -8.66 3.98
N TRP A 25 12.47 -7.54 3.71
CA TRP A 25 13.08 -6.23 3.92
C TRP A 25 13.20 -5.97 5.43
N HIS A 26 14.34 -5.43 5.83
CA HIS A 26 14.57 -4.91 7.18
C HIS A 26 14.57 -3.39 7.10
N LEU A 27 13.66 -2.76 7.83
CA LEU A 27 13.36 -1.34 7.72
C LEU A 27 13.33 -0.69 9.11
N THR A 28 13.41 0.64 9.13
CA THR A 28 13.28 1.45 10.35
C THR A 28 12.19 2.50 10.17
N THR A 29 11.46 2.81 11.25
CA THR A 29 10.48 3.89 11.25
C THR A 29 11.18 5.23 11.05
N ALA A 30 10.47 6.27 10.59
CA ALA A 30 11.06 7.58 10.27
C ALA A 30 11.92 8.22 11.40
N PRO A 31 11.59 8.05 12.70
CA PRO A 31 12.49 8.50 13.77
C PRO A 31 13.78 7.69 13.92
N GLY A 32 13.93 6.57 13.20
CA GLY A 32 15.08 5.67 13.24
C GLY A 32 15.14 4.74 14.46
N THR A 33 14.12 4.77 15.33
CA THR A 33 14.17 4.12 16.65
C THR A 33 13.55 2.73 16.69
N SER A 34 12.67 2.38 15.75
CA SER A 34 11.99 1.08 15.72
C SER A 34 12.29 0.35 14.43
N ALA A 35 12.74 -0.89 14.55
CA ALA A 35 12.93 -1.80 13.43
C ALA A 35 11.65 -2.58 13.15
N TYR A 36 11.40 -2.85 11.87
CA TYR A 36 10.31 -3.70 11.42
C TYR A 36 10.74 -4.45 10.16
N THR A 37 10.01 -5.52 9.81
CA THR A 37 10.21 -6.24 8.57
C THR A 37 8.99 -6.16 7.68
N ILE A 38 9.21 -6.21 6.37
CA ILE A 38 8.15 -6.43 5.38
C ILE A 38 8.55 -7.62 4.52
N HIS A 39 7.59 -8.47 4.15
CA HIS A 39 7.77 -9.46 3.09
C HIS A 39 6.47 -9.65 2.30
N LEU A 40 6.59 -10.23 1.12
CA LEU A 40 5.47 -10.69 0.32
C LEU A 40 4.93 -12.00 0.91
N GLY A 41 3.62 -12.05 1.10
CA GLY A 41 2.89 -13.23 1.55
C GLY A 41 1.59 -13.42 0.77
N GLU A 42 0.79 -14.36 1.24
CA GLU A 42 -0.53 -14.66 0.67
C GLU A 42 -1.56 -14.75 1.79
N HIS A 43 -2.72 -14.14 1.57
CA HIS A 43 -3.85 -14.20 2.50
C HIS A 43 -5.17 -14.22 1.73
N ALA A 44 -6.00 -15.23 2.00
CA ALA A 44 -7.28 -15.43 1.29
C ALA A 44 -7.15 -15.40 -0.25
N GLY A 45 -6.09 -16.01 -0.79
CA GLY A 45 -5.83 -16.06 -2.24
C GLY A 45 -5.36 -14.75 -2.86
N ARG A 46 -5.03 -13.74 -2.05
CA ARG A 46 -4.48 -12.45 -2.50
C ARG A 46 -3.05 -12.28 -2.02
N LYS A 47 -2.21 -11.67 -2.87
CA LYS A 47 -0.87 -11.25 -2.48
C LYS A 47 -0.95 -10.09 -1.49
N ILE A 48 -0.19 -10.17 -0.41
CA ILE A 48 -0.15 -9.13 0.62
C ILE A 48 1.28 -8.78 0.99
N LEU A 49 1.45 -7.58 1.53
CA LEU A 49 2.65 -7.22 2.30
C LEU A 49 2.38 -7.53 3.77
N VAL A 50 3.22 -8.40 4.33
CA VAL A 50 3.20 -8.74 5.76
C VAL A 50 4.22 -7.85 6.45
N CYS A 51 3.74 -6.91 7.25
CA CYS A 51 4.57 -6.02 8.06
C CYS A 51 4.60 -6.51 9.51
N THR A 52 5.79 -6.76 10.05
CA THR A 52 5.97 -7.23 11.43
C THR A 52 6.78 -6.23 12.23
N VAL A 53 6.18 -5.72 13.31
CA VAL A 53 6.84 -4.82 14.27
C VAL A 53 6.69 -5.38 15.69
N GLY A 54 7.80 -5.84 16.26
CA GLY A 54 7.77 -6.57 17.53
C GLY A 54 6.89 -7.83 17.44
N LYS A 55 5.75 -7.82 18.14
CA LYS A 55 4.75 -8.91 18.11
C LYS A 55 3.54 -8.62 17.23
N THR A 56 3.45 -7.40 16.71
CA THR A 56 2.33 -6.95 15.90
C THR A 56 2.58 -7.32 14.44
N VAL A 57 1.57 -7.91 13.80
CA VAL A 57 1.56 -8.22 12.37
C VAL A 57 0.43 -7.44 11.70
N LEU A 58 0.77 -6.68 10.67
CA LEU A 58 -0.16 -5.94 9.84
C LEU A 58 -0.11 -6.48 8.42
N HIS A 59 -1.26 -6.49 7.73
CA HIS A 59 -1.37 -6.94 6.35
C HIS A 59 -1.86 -5.80 5.47
N TYR A 60 -1.18 -5.59 4.35
CA TYR A 60 -1.58 -4.62 3.33
C TYR A 60 -1.80 -5.36 2.00
N ASP A 61 -2.77 -4.91 1.21
CA ASP A 61 -2.92 -5.42 -0.16
C ASP A 61 -1.65 -5.07 -0.94
N ALA A 62 -0.98 -6.06 -1.55
CA ALA A 62 0.31 -5.83 -2.20
C ALA A 62 0.21 -4.85 -3.37
N ARG A 63 -0.97 -4.72 -3.98
CA ARG A 63 -1.22 -3.78 -5.09
C ARG A 63 -1.16 -2.31 -4.67
N CYS A 64 -1.20 -2.00 -3.37
CA CYS A 64 -1.24 -0.63 -2.89
C CYS A 64 -0.05 0.21 -3.39
N VAL A 65 1.10 -0.41 -3.62
CA VAL A 65 2.29 0.25 -4.16
C VAL A 65 2.11 0.63 -5.62
N ASP A 66 1.52 -0.26 -6.42
CA ASP A 66 1.26 0.00 -7.85
C ASP A 66 0.17 1.04 -8.02
N ASP A 67 -0.94 0.90 -7.27
CA ASP A 67 -2.05 1.86 -7.29
C ASP A 67 -1.58 3.26 -6.88
N LEU A 68 -0.70 3.34 -5.86
CA LEU A 68 -0.08 4.59 -5.44
C LEU A 68 0.85 5.15 -6.51
N GLN A 69 1.65 4.30 -7.17
CA GLN A 69 2.52 4.75 -8.26
C GLN A 69 1.68 5.31 -9.42
N GLU A 70 0.64 4.59 -9.85
CA GLU A 70 -0.25 5.01 -10.94
C GLU A 70 -0.86 6.38 -10.66
N ILE A 71 -1.41 6.60 -9.45
CA ILE A 71 -2.06 7.87 -9.13
C ILE A 71 -1.05 9.02 -9.02
N LEU A 72 0.16 8.77 -8.50
CA LEU A 72 1.21 9.81 -8.42
C LEU A 72 1.72 10.20 -9.80
N VAL A 73 1.95 9.22 -10.68
CA VAL A 73 2.35 9.47 -12.07
C VAL A 73 1.26 10.23 -12.83
N ALA A 74 -0.01 9.83 -12.68
CA ALA A 74 -1.14 10.50 -13.33
C ALA A 74 -1.32 11.95 -12.85
N ARG A 75 -1.06 12.22 -11.56
CA ARG A 75 -1.10 13.58 -11.00
C ARG A 75 0.03 14.46 -11.53
N GLY A 76 1.20 13.89 -11.82
CA GLY A 76 2.35 14.60 -12.42
C GLY A 76 2.95 15.70 -11.54
N VAL A 77 2.60 15.73 -10.25
CA VAL A 77 3.11 16.69 -9.26
C VAL A 77 3.53 15.96 -8.00
N TRP A 78 4.39 16.60 -7.22
CA TRP A 78 4.67 16.14 -5.87
C TRP A 78 3.41 16.23 -5.01
N VAL A 79 3.18 15.18 -4.23
CA VAL A 79 2.03 15.06 -3.32
C VAL A 79 2.57 14.83 -1.92
N ASP A 80 2.08 15.59 -0.95
CA ASP A 80 2.41 15.38 0.44
C ASP A 80 2.01 13.98 0.89
N LEU A 81 2.86 13.31 1.67
CA LEU A 81 2.56 11.97 2.18
C LEU A 81 1.36 11.98 3.14
N GLY A 82 1.25 13.02 3.97
CA GLY A 82 0.15 13.17 4.92
C GLY A 82 0.12 12.10 6.01
N GLY A 83 1.14 12.10 6.88
CA GLY A 83 1.32 11.15 7.98
C GLY A 83 0.39 11.36 9.18
N ALA A 84 -0.88 11.70 8.94
CA ALA A 84 -1.88 11.73 10.00
C ALA A 84 -2.12 10.31 10.53
N ASP A 85 -2.23 10.20 11.85
CA ASP A 85 -2.62 8.98 12.55
C ASP A 85 -3.93 8.41 11.96
N GLU A 86 -4.13 7.08 12.04
CA GLU A 86 -5.31 6.41 11.49
C GLU A 86 -6.63 6.95 12.05
N GLN A 87 -6.62 7.46 13.29
CA GLN A 87 -7.79 8.04 13.94
C GLN A 87 -8.04 9.50 13.56
N LEU A 88 -7.11 10.13 12.85
CA LEU A 88 -7.18 11.54 12.48
C LEU A 88 -7.49 11.69 10.99
N THR A 89 -8.22 12.75 10.66
CA THR A 89 -8.47 13.11 9.27
C THR A 89 -7.17 13.60 8.62
N PRO A 90 -6.69 12.95 7.55
CA PRO A 90 -5.52 13.42 6.81
C PRO A 90 -5.81 14.75 6.09
N ALA A 91 -4.76 15.54 5.85
CA ALA A 91 -4.89 16.77 5.07
C ALA A 91 -5.41 16.48 3.66
N GLU A 92 -6.30 17.34 3.14
CA GLU A 92 -6.83 17.17 1.80
C GLU A 92 -5.71 17.14 0.74
N GLY A 93 -5.88 16.31 -0.28
CA GLY A 93 -4.93 16.18 -1.40
C GLY A 93 -3.71 15.33 -1.13
N CYS A 94 -3.38 15.00 0.13
CA CYS A 94 -2.23 14.16 0.47
C CYS A 94 -2.44 12.67 0.11
N VAL A 95 -1.36 11.89 0.12
CA VAL A 95 -1.43 10.43 -0.09
C VAL A 95 -2.32 9.76 0.96
N GLY A 96 -2.20 10.16 2.23
CA GLY A 96 -3.05 9.66 3.31
C GLY A 96 -4.55 9.91 3.09
N ALA A 97 -4.93 11.01 2.43
CA ALA A 97 -6.33 11.30 2.08
C ALA A 97 -6.81 10.42 0.93
N TRP A 98 -6.01 10.27 -0.12
CA TRP A 98 -6.31 9.33 -1.21
C TRP A 98 -6.42 7.87 -0.73
N ALA A 99 -5.56 7.46 0.20
CA ALA A 99 -5.57 6.11 0.74
C ALA A 99 -6.85 5.77 1.52
N ARG A 100 -7.58 6.77 2.03
CA ARG A 100 -8.84 6.61 2.78
C ARG A 100 -10.07 7.00 1.96
N ASP A 101 -9.88 7.38 0.70
CA ASP A 101 -10.95 7.87 -0.16
C ASP A 101 -11.80 6.70 -0.69
N PRO A 102 -13.13 6.75 -0.62
CA PRO A 102 -13.99 5.69 -1.17
C PRO A 102 -13.81 5.44 -2.67
N SER A 103 -13.23 6.39 -3.41
CA SER A 103 -12.89 6.28 -4.83
C SER A 103 -11.54 5.61 -5.08
N ASN A 104 -10.77 5.30 -4.03
CA ASN A 104 -9.58 4.47 -4.12
C ASN A 104 -9.93 3.12 -4.82
N PRO A 105 -9.03 2.54 -5.63
CA PRO A 105 -9.32 1.32 -6.40
C PRO A 105 -9.88 0.14 -5.59
N ILE A 106 -9.63 0.10 -4.27
CA ILE A 106 -10.17 -0.92 -3.36
C ILE A 106 -11.14 -0.37 -2.30
N GLY A 107 -11.52 0.90 -2.41
CA GLY A 107 -12.52 1.55 -1.55
C GLY A 107 -11.98 2.27 -0.31
N GLY A 108 -10.65 2.33 -0.17
CA GLY A 108 -9.96 2.86 1.01
C GLY A 108 -9.60 1.78 2.01
#